data_AF-A0A8E2JSZ0-F1
#
_entry.id   AF-A0A8E2JSZ0-F1
#
_cell.length_a   1.000
_cell.length_b   1.000
_cell.length_c   1.000
_cell.angle_alpha   90.00
_cell.angle_beta   90.00
_cell.angle_gamma   90.00
#
_symmetry.space_group_name_H-M   'P 1'
#
loop_
_entity.id
_entity.type
_entity.pdbx_description
1 polymer ?
#
loop_
_entity_poly.entity_id
_entity_poly.type
_entity_poly.pdbx_seq_one_letter_code
_entity_poly.pdbx_strand_id
1 'polypeptide(L)'
;MPEGVPKRKETEDTVKELEAALNPAKNYPRKRVAVACEVCRLRKTRCDAKRPCGFCTESGIEFVYRQPSQPEKHNSASEVLLRIEERLARLEDYIHPSRSELVDTPGSFRRTSVDAASHPTQPKAFVGG
;
A
#
# COMPACT_ATOMS: atom_id res chain seq x y z
N MET A 1 -44.40 15.34 43.26
CA MET A 1 -43.47 15.35 42.12
C MET A 1 -42.12 14.88 42.63
N PRO A 2 -41.65 13.65 42.38
CA PRO A 2 -40.31 13.26 42.78
C PRO A 2 -39.28 13.77 41.76
N GLU A 3 -38.23 14.37 42.28
CA GLU A 3 -37.15 15.02 41.55
C GLU A 3 -36.31 14.04 40.74
N GLY A 4 -35.83 14.51 39.59
CA GLY A 4 -35.20 13.70 38.55
C GLY A 4 -33.86 13.08 38.97
N VAL A 5 -33.74 11.78 38.70
CA VAL A 5 -32.51 10.99 38.82
C VAL A 5 -31.41 11.59 37.91
N PRO A 6 -30.20 11.91 38.43
CA PRO A 6 -29.12 12.45 37.63
C PRO A 6 -28.55 11.41 36.67
N LYS A 7 -28.11 11.90 35.50
CA LYS A 7 -27.74 11.14 34.30
C LYS A 7 -26.56 10.18 34.54
N ARG A 8 -26.77 8.92 34.16
CA ARG A 8 -25.88 7.73 34.14
C ARG A 8 -24.45 7.87 33.56
N LYS A 9 -24.02 9.05 33.13
CA LYS A 9 -22.73 9.21 32.42
C LYS A 9 -21.52 9.22 33.36
N GLU A 10 -21.65 9.80 34.55
CA GLU A 10 -20.53 9.89 35.51
C GLU A 10 -20.17 8.52 36.13
N THR A 11 -21.14 7.62 36.21
CA THR A 11 -20.94 6.25 36.69
C THR A 11 -20.19 5.36 35.68
N GLU A 12 -20.23 5.67 34.40
CA GLU A 12 -19.59 4.84 33.36
C GLU A 12 -18.07 5.05 33.31
N ASP A 13 -17.60 6.28 33.50
CA ASP A 13 -16.17 6.60 33.49
C ASP A 13 -15.48 6.09 34.77
N THR A 14 -16.16 6.18 35.91
CA THR A 14 -15.68 5.62 37.19
C THR A 14 -15.61 4.09 37.16
N VAL A 15 -16.57 3.41 36.51
CA VAL A 15 -16.54 1.95 36.33
C VAL A 15 -15.35 1.53 35.45
N LYS A 16 -15.04 2.27 34.39
CA LYS A 16 -13.89 1.98 33.52
C LYS A 16 -12.55 2.14 34.24
N GLU A 17 -12.39 3.18 35.06
CA GLU A 17 -11.18 3.37 35.86
C GLU A 17 -11.01 2.25 36.92
N LEU A 18 -12.10 1.83 37.55
CA LEU A 18 -12.07 0.74 38.52
C LEU A 18 -11.75 -0.61 37.86
N GLU A 19 -12.33 -0.89 36.69
CA GLU A 19 -11.99 -2.08 35.90
C GLU A 19 -10.53 -2.10 35.44
N ALA A 20 -9.97 -0.94 35.08
CA ALA A 20 -8.56 -0.82 34.73
C ALA A 20 -7.64 -1.06 35.94
N ALA A 21 -8.02 -0.60 37.12
CA ALA A 21 -7.28 -0.81 38.37
C ALA A 21 -7.35 -2.28 38.85
N LEU A 22 -8.50 -2.94 38.68
CA LEU A 22 -8.70 -4.34 39.05
C LEU A 22 -8.07 -5.33 38.07
N ASN A 23 -7.79 -4.89 36.83
CA ASN A 23 -7.23 -5.76 35.79
C ASN A 23 -5.99 -5.14 35.11
N PRO A 24 -4.89 -4.93 35.84
CA PRO A 24 -3.66 -4.32 35.32
C PRO A 24 -3.04 -5.12 34.16
N ALA A 25 -3.40 -6.40 34.02
CA ALA A 25 -2.97 -7.26 32.91
C ALA A 25 -3.61 -6.88 31.55
N LYS A 26 -4.75 -6.18 31.54
CA LYS A 26 -5.50 -5.84 30.32
C LYS A 26 -4.94 -4.58 29.63
N ASN A 27 -4.30 -3.69 30.39
CA ASN A 27 -3.79 -2.42 29.89
C ASN A 27 -2.26 -2.31 29.89
N TYR A 28 -1.53 -3.35 30.29
CA TYR A 28 -0.09 -3.37 30.11
C TYR A 28 0.21 -3.70 28.64
N PRO A 29 0.81 -2.78 27.85
CA PRO A 29 1.25 -3.13 26.51
C PRO A 29 2.30 -4.23 26.65
N ARG A 30 1.90 -5.48 26.39
CA ARG A 30 2.83 -6.61 26.33
C ARG A 30 3.90 -6.20 25.34
N LYS A 31 5.13 -6.00 25.82
CA LYS A 31 6.30 -5.67 25.01
C LYS A 31 6.38 -6.71 23.88
N ARG A 32 5.86 -6.35 22.71
CA ARG A 32 5.95 -7.20 21.52
C ARG A 32 7.43 -7.23 21.18
N VAL A 33 7.96 -8.44 21.10
CA VAL A 33 9.32 -8.65 20.62
C VAL A 33 9.39 -8.11 19.20
N ALA A 34 10.24 -7.11 18.97
CA ALA A 34 10.35 -6.44 17.67
C ALA A 34 10.87 -7.40 16.58
N VAL A 35 11.74 -8.36 16.95
CA VAL A 35 12.33 -9.34 16.01
C VAL A 35 12.50 -10.69 16.69
N ALA A 36 11.82 -11.73 16.18
CA ALA A 36 12.07 -13.12 16.55
C ALA A 36 13.34 -13.66 15.85
N CYS A 37 14.05 -14.59 16.49
CA CYS A 37 15.18 -15.29 15.86
C CYS A 37 14.74 -16.10 14.63
N GLU A 38 15.69 -16.51 13.80
CA GLU A 38 15.40 -17.23 12.54
C GLU A 38 14.68 -18.55 12.77
N VAL A 39 15.09 -19.30 13.81
CA VAL A 39 14.46 -20.58 14.16
C VAL A 39 12.99 -20.39 14.54
N CYS A 40 12.69 -19.44 15.43
CA CYS A 40 11.30 -19.17 15.83
C CYS A 40 10.47 -18.60 14.67
N ARG A 41 11.08 -17.81 13.78
CA ARG A 41 10.41 -17.32 12.55
C ARG A 41 10.04 -18.47 11.63
N LEU A 42 10.99 -19.36 11.33
CA LEU A 42 10.76 -20.51 10.44
C LEU A 42 9.68 -21.44 11.00
N ARG A 43 9.68 -21.64 12.32
CA ARG A 43 8.68 -22.45 13.02
C ARG A 43 7.35 -21.74 13.30
N LYS A 44 7.25 -20.43 13.02
CA LYS A 44 6.09 -19.58 13.35
C LYS A 44 5.68 -19.68 14.83
N THR A 45 6.66 -19.86 15.72
CA THR A 45 6.44 -19.95 17.18
C THR A 45 6.77 -18.64 17.87
N ARG A 46 6.26 -18.48 19.10
CA ARG A 46 6.59 -17.32 19.94
C ARG A 46 8.07 -17.34 20.32
N CYS A 47 8.75 -16.21 20.14
CA CYS A 47 10.14 -16.02 20.55
C CYS A 47 10.20 -15.17 21.82
N ASP A 48 10.99 -15.59 22.80
CA ASP A 48 11.18 -14.86 24.06
C ASP A 48 12.23 -13.75 24.00
N ALA A 49 12.84 -13.52 22.83
CA ALA A 49 13.82 -12.45 22.55
C ALA A 49 15.09 -12.39 23.40
N LYS A 50 15.26 -13.31 24.36
CA LYS A 50 16.55 -13.54 25.02
C LYS A 50 17.58 -13.94 23.96
N ARG A 51 18.85 -13.60 24.17
CA ARG A 51 19.95 -13.98 23.27
C ARG A 51 20.96 -14.83 24.04
N PRO A 52 21.05 -16.15 23.77
CA PRO A 52 20.18 -16.96 22.91
C PRO A 52 18.73 -17.11 23.45
N CYS A 53 17.79 -17.43 22.56
CA CYS A 53 16.37 -17.58 22.94
C CYS A 53 16.17 -18.86 23.78
N GLY A 54 15.25 -18.87 24.76
CA GLY A 54 15.04 -20.03 25.64
C GLY A 54 14.79 -21.33 24.88
N PHE A 55 13.87 -21.28 23.92
CA PHE A 55 13.61 -22.40 23.01
C PHE A 55 14.86 -22.91 22.27
N CYS A 56 15.71 -21.98 21.80
CA CYS A 56 16.92 -22.29 21.06
C CYS A 56 17.95 -22.98 21.97
N THR A 57 18.08 -22.48 23.20
CA THR A 57 18.96 -23.04 24.24
C THR A 57 18.53 -24.45 24.63
N GLU A 58 17.24 -24.66 24.91
CA GLU A 58 16.69 -25.97 25.31
C GLU A 58 16.76 -27.00 24.18
N SER A 59 16.56 -26.56 22.93
CA SER A 59 16.59 -27.44 21.76
C SER A 59 18.01 -27.74 21.25
N GLY A 60 19.05 -27.07 21.78
CA GLY A 60 20.41 -27.18 21.27
C GLY A 60 20.57 -26.72 19.82
N ILE A 61 19.68 -25.85 19.33
CA ILE A 61 19.70 -25.35 17.95
C ILE A 61 20.53 -24.06 17.90
N GLU A 62 21.33 -23.90 16.85
CA GLU A 62 22.07 -22.69 16.60
C GLU A 62 21.15 -21.45 16.60
N PHE A 63 21.48 -20.49 17.46
CA PHE A 63 20.76 -19.23 17.55
C PHE A 63 21.25 -18.27 16.47
N VAL A 64 20.41 -18.03 15.46
CA VAL A 64 20.67 -16.99 14.46
C VAL A 64 19.70 -15.84 14.66
N TYR A 65 20.26 -14.66 14.95
CA TYR A 65 19.50 -13.42 15.05
C TYR A 65 19.58 -12.67 13.72
N ARG A 66 18.44 -12.52 13.04
CA ARG A 66 18.38 -11.64 11.87
C ARG A 66 18.44 -10.20 12.36
N GLN A 67 19.54 -9.51 12.08
CA GLN A 67 19.52 -8.05 12.14
C GLN A 67 18.39 -7.59 11.19
N PRO A 68 17.52 -6.65 11.60
CA PRO A 68 16.64 -6.02 10.63
C PRO A 68 17.57 -5.41 9.58
N SER A 69 17.66 -6.05 8.41
CA SER A 69 18.25 -5.42 7.25
C SER A 69 17.58 -4.07 7.16
N GLN A 70 18.38 -3.00 7.10
CA GLN A 70 17.88 -1.64 6.83
C GLN A 70 16.73 -1.81 5.84
N PRO A 71 15.50 -1.36 6.17
CA PRO A 71 14.38 -1.55 5.28
C PRO A 71 14.84 -1.06 3.93
N GLU A 72 14.93 -1.97 2.94
CA GLU A 72 15.28 -1.56 1.59
C GLU A 72 14.36 -0.39 1.31
N LYS A 73 14.93 0.78 1.04
CA LYS A 73 14.18 2.00 0.80
C LYS A 73 13.38 1.73 -0.46
N HIS A 74 12.22 1.13 -0.29
CA HIS A 74 11.32 0.84 -1.36
C HIS A 74 10.87 2.22 -1.80
N ASN A 75 11.29 2.64 -2.99
CA ASN A 75 10.85 3.91 -3.56
C ASN A 75 9.34 3.92 -3.44
N SER A 76 8.79 4.95 -2.79
CA SER A 76 7.35 5.03 -2.58
C SER A 76 6.64 4.95 -3.94
N ALA A 77 5.41 4.44 -3.98
CA ALA A 77 4.65 4.41 -5.23
C ALA A 77 4.60 5.80 -5.90
N SER A 78 4.54 6.87 -5.09
CA SER A 78 4.64 8.26 -5.53
C SER A 78 5.99 8.60 -6.17
N GLU A 79 7.11 8.17 -5.57
CA GLU A 79 8.44 8.41 -6.13
C GLU A 79 8.64 7.70 -7.47
N VAL A 80 8.14 6.47 -7.60
CA VAL A 80 8.17 5.74 -8.86
C VAL A 80 7.33 6.44 -9.92
N LEU A 81 6.14 6.92 -9.55
CA LEU A 81 5.22 7.60 -10.46
C LEU A 81 5.82 8.92 -10.99
N LEU A 82 6.45 9.73 -10.11
CA LEU A 82 7.16 10.95 -10.51
C LEU A 82 8.29 10.68 -11.53
N ARG A 83 9.07 9.61 -11.32
CA ARG A 83 10.14 9.21 -12.26
C ARG A 83 9.58 8.78 -13.61
N ILE A 84 8.40 8.15 -13.62
CA ILE A 84 7.71 7.74 -14.85
C ILE A 84 7.21 8.98 -15.60
N GLU A 85 6.56 9.93 -14.90
CA GLU A 85 6.07 11.19 -15.48
C GLU A 85 7.20 12.01 -16.10
N GLU A 86 8.32 12.19 -15.39
CA GLU A 86 9.49 12.92 -15.90
C GLU A 86 10.08 12.26 -17.16
N ARG A 87 10.04 10.93 -17.22
CA ARG A 87 10.53 10.19 -18.39
C ARG A 87 9.56 10.29 -19.56
N LEU A 88 8.24 10.28 -19.30
CA LEU A 88 7.23 10.46 -20.33
C LEU A 88 7.31 11.86 -20.94
N ALA A 89 7.40 12.92 -20.13
CA ALA A 89 7.52 14.29 -20.63
C ALA A 89 8.72 14.45 -21.58
N ARG A 90 9.88 13.91 -21.20
CA ARG A 90 11.08 13.92 -22.06
C ARG A 90 10.87 13.17 -23.38
N LEU A 91 10.10 12.07 -23.38
CA LEU A 91 9.81 11.32 -24.60
C LEU A 91 8.79 12.04 -25.48
N GLU A 92 7.80 12.69 -24.88
CA GLU A 92 6.81 13.50 -25.58
C GLU A 92 7.47 14.68 -26.32
N ASP A 93 8.47 15.32 -25.72
CA ASP A 93 9.26 16.39 -26.35
C ASP A 93 9.91 15.94 -27.68
N TYR A 94 10.41 14.70 -27.74
CA TYR A 94 11.02 14.16 -28.96
C TYR A 94 10.00 13.74 -30.01
N ILE A 95 8.78 13.36 -29.60
CA ILE A 95 7.73 12.87 -30.50
C ILE A 95 6.90 14.04 -31.07
N HIS A 96 6.83 15.17 -30.36
CA HIS A 96 5.98 16.31 -30.73
C HIS A 96 6.73 17.64 -30.96
N PRO A 97 7.89 17.70 -31.64
CA PRO A 97 8.51 18.99 -31.94
C PRO A 97 7.63 19.90 -32.83
N SER A 98 6.70 19.33 -33.60
CA SER A 98 5.80 20.04 -34.51
C SER A 98 4.41 20.37 -33.94
N ARG A 99 4.10 19.98 -32.69
CA ARG A 99 2.77 20.21 -32.07
C ARG A 99 2.68 21.57 -31.35
N SER A 100 3.80 22.23 -31.10
CA SER A 100 3.87 23.50 -30.35
C SER A 100 3.41 24.73 -31.15
N GLU A 101 3.16 24.63 -32.46
CA GLU A 101 2.74 25.78 -33.29
C GLU A 101 1.22 25.91 -33.51
N LEU A 102 0.39 25.06 -32.92
CA LEU A 102 -1.06 25.04 -33.21
C LEU A 102 -1.97 25.48 -32.05
N VAL A 103 -1.48 26.30 -31.12
CA VAL A 103 -2.34 26.91 -30.09
C VAL A 103 -2.09 28.40 -29.97
N ASP A 104 -2.71 29.18 -30.87
CA ASP A 104 -3.40 30.44 -30.55
C ASP A 104 -3.85 31.16 -31.83
N THR A 105 -4.96 30.73 -32.43
CA THR A 105 -5.79 31.63 -33.24
C THR A 105 -7.26 31.33 -32.99
N PRO A 106 -8.00 32.19 -32.24
CA PRO A 106 -9.44 32.10 -32.20
C PRO A 106 -9.99 32.68 -33.50
N GLY A 107 -10.50 31.81 -34.37
CA GLY A 107 -11.23 32.19 -35.57
C GLY A 107 -10.50 31.93 -36.88
N SER A 108 -10.56 30.70 -37.39
CA SER A 108 -10.46 30.48 -38.83
C SER A 108 -11.35 29.32 -39.24
N PHE A 109 -12.53 29.70 -39.69
CA PHE A 109 -13.48 28.84 -40.36
C PHE A 109 -12.94 28.56 -41.77
N ARG A 110 -12.34 27.39 -42.03
CA ARG A 110 -12.22 26.88 -43.41
C ARG A 110 -12.46 25.38 -43.50
N ARG A 111 -13.64 25.06 -44.04
CA ARG A 111 -13.94 23.83 -44.79
C ARG A 111 -13.00 23.78 -46.00
N THR A 112 -12.45 22.64 -46.39
CA THR A 112 -12.98 21.63 -47.33
C THR A 112 -11.80 20.66 -47.52
N SER A 113 -11.95 19.35 -47.74
CA SER A 113 -12.54 18.73 -48.91
C SER A 113 -12.76 17.25 -48.61
N VAL A 114 -13.88 16.74 -49.10
CA VAL A 114 -14.17 15.32 -49.22
C VAL A 114 -13.20 14.70 -50.22
N ASP A 115 -12.54 13.61 -49.85
CA ASP A 115 -12.12 12.60 -50.81
C ASP A 115 -12.55 11.23 -50.30
N ALA A 116 -13.71 10.85 -50.83
CA ALA A 116 -14.21 9.50 -50.81
C ALA A 116 -13.35 8.65 -51.76
N ALA A 117 -12.53 7.77 -51.22
CA ALA A 117 -11.96 6.65 -51.96
C ALA A 117 -12.53 5.34 -51.40
N SER A 118 -13.70 5.01 -51.93
CA SER A 118 -14.09 3.67 -52.41
C SER A 118 -13.32 2.46 -51.87
N HIS A 119 -14.05 1.63 -51.11
CA HIS A 119 -13.73 0.23 -50.81
C HIS A 119 -13.66 -0.62 -52.09
N PRO A 120 -13.00 -1.79 -52.02
CA PRO A 120 -13.80 -2.99 -52.27
C PRO A 120 -13.65 -4.04 -51.17
N THR A 121 -14.80 -4.37 -50.59
CA THR A 121 -15.10 -5.65 -49.94
C THR A 121 -14.86 -6.80 -50.94
N GLN A 122 -14.23 -7.87 -50.49
CA GLN A 122 -14.43 -9.19 -51.09
C GLN A 122 -15.08 -10.13 -50.08
N PRO A 123 -16.26 -10.68 -50.38
CA PRO A 123 -16.82 -11.85 -49.73
C PRO A 123 -16.53 -13.13 -50.55
N LYS A 124 -16.51 -14.27 -49.84
CA LYS A 124 -16.68 -15.69 -50.28
C LYS A 124 -15.44 -16.56 -50.07
N ALA A 125 -15.53 -17.85 -49.79
CA ALA A 125 -16.54 -18.78 -49.26
C ALA A 125 -15.82 -20.15 -49.15
N PHE A 126 -16.29 -21.02 -48.24
CA PHE A 126 -16.44 -22.49 -48.31
C PHE A 126 -15.60 -23.27 -49.37
N VAL A 127 -14.83 -24.31 -49.03
CA VAL A 127 -15.13 -25.78 -48.97
C VAL A 127 -13.83 -26.41 -48.38
N GLY A 128 -13.75 -27.31 -47.39
CA GLY A 128 -14.35 -28.65 -47.24
C GLY A 128 -13.36 -29.75 -47.69
N GLY A 129 -13.02 -30.73 -46.84
CA GLY A 129 -12.29 -31.96 -47.22
C GLY A 129 -11.14 -32.33 -46.29
#